data_AF-A0A349AN57-F1
#
_entry.id   AF-A0A349AN57-F1
#
_cell.length_a   1.000
_cell.length_b   1.000
_cell.length_c   1.000
_cell.angle_alpha   90.00
_cell.angle_beta   90.00
_cell.angle_gamma   90.00
#
_symmetry.space_group_name_H-M   'P 1'
#
loop_
_entity.id
_entity.type
_entity.pdbx_description
1 polymer ?
#
loop_
_entity_poly.entity_id
_entity_poly.type
_entity_poly.pdbx_seq_one_letter_code
_entity_poly.pdbx_strand_id
1 'polypeptide(L)' 'IQEQFAYHHTDYLDEPEEFNRFPMEYLIWYNTEKAHRSIGKIPPLRYYLNNFINPKKSNMLWTLTSP' A
#
# COMPACT_ATOMS: atom_id res chain seq x y z
N ILE A 1 -8.46 -5.70 6.37
CA ILE A 1 -9.53 -5.30 5.43
C ILE A 1 -10.78 -5.06 6.27
N GLN A 2 -11.53 -3.99 6.04
CA GLN A 2 -12.78 -3.78 6.79
C GLN A 2 -13.76 -4.91 6.42
N GLU A 3 -14.39 -5.55 7.40
CA GLU A 3 -15.37 -6.62 7.16
C GLU A 3 -16.45 -6.21 6.13
N GLN A 4 -16.89 -4.95 6.19
CA GLN A 4 -17.88 -4.39 5.25
C GLN A 4 -17.42 -4.43 3.78
N PHE A 5 -16.11 -4.29 3.52
CA PHE A 5 -15.57 -4.40 2.18
C PHE A 5 -15.66 -5.83 1.67
N ALA A 6 -15.36 -6.82 2.52
CA ALA A 6 -15.46 -8.22 2.17
C ALA A 6 -16.92 -8.65 1.91
N TYR A 7 -17.86 -8.17 2.73
CA TYR A 7 -19.30 -8.40 2.52
C TYR A 7 -19.88 -7.73 1.28
N HIS A 8 -19.26 -6.67 0.75
CA HIS A 8 -19.72 -6.02 -0.47
C HIS A 8 -19.20 -6.69 -1.74
N HIS A 9 -18.08 -7.41 -1.64
CA HIS A 9 -17.43 -8.09 -2.77
C HIS A 9 -17.48 -9.61 -2.63
N THR A 10 -18.54 -10.12 -1.97
CA THR A 10 -18.74 -11.55 -1.72
C THR A 10 -18.69 -12.38 -3.01
N ASP A 11 -19.19 -11.81 -4.11
CA ASP A 11 -19.26 -12.45 -5.42
C ASP A 11 -17.88 -12.71 -6.06
N TYR A 12 -16.82 -12.07 -5.54
CA TYR A 12 -15.43 -12.23 -6.00
C TYR A 12 -14.58 -13.04 -5.01
N LEU A 13 -15.14 -13.52 -3.89
CA LEU A 13 -14.36 -14.22 -2.86
C LEU A 13 -13.74 -15.53 -3.35
N ASP A 14 -14.39 -16.19 -4.32
CA ASP A 14 -13.91 -17.44 -4.90
C ASP A 14 -12.75 -17.23 -5.89
N GLU A 15 -12.47 -15.96 -6.26
CA GLU A 15 -11.37 -15.55 -7.14
C GLU A 15 -10.43 -14.59 -6.40
N PRO A 16 -9.48 -15.09 -5.58
CA PRO A 16 -8.63 -14.26 -4.73
C PRO A 16 -7.82 -13.21 -5.50
N GLU A 17 -7.41 -13.50 -6.73
CA GLU A 17 -6.68 -12.54 -7.56
C GLU A 17 -7.54 -11.32 -7.90
N GLU A 18 -8.79 -11.53 -8.34
CA GLU A 18 -9.72 -10.44 -8.66
C GLU A 18 -10.15 -9.69 -7.41
N PHE A 19 -10.50 -10.41 -6.35
CA PHE A 19 -10.86 -9.82 -5.07
C PHE A 19 -9.75 -8.92 -4.52
N ASN A 20 -8.48 -9.33 -4.66
CA ASN A 20 -7.34 -8.58 -4.13
C ASN A 20 -6.98 -7.31 -4.92
N ARG A 21 -7.41 -7.18 -6.19
CA ARG A 21 -7.13 -5.97 -6.99
C ARG A 21 -7.76 -4.73 -6.38
N PHE A 22 -9.03 -4.83 -6.01
CA PHE A 22 -9.79 -3.72 -5.44
C PHE A 22 -9.20 -3.14 -4.13
N PRO A 23 -8.88 -3.94 -3.09
CA PRO A 23 -8.24 -3.43 -1.89
C PRO A 23 -6.79 -2.99 -2.16
N MET A 24 -6.08 -3.60 -3.10
CA MET A 24 -4.72 -3.18 -3.47
C MET A 24 -4.70 -1.76 -4.02
N GLU A 25 -5.59 -1.44 -4.96
CA GLU A 25 -5.70 -0.08 -5.52
C GLU A 25 -6.00 0.94 -4.42
N TYR A 26 -6.95 0.64 -3.54
CA TYR A 26 -7.27 1.48 -2.40
C TYR A 26 -6.07 1.67 -1.46
N LEU A 27 -5.36 0.58 -1.12
CA LEU A 27 -4.22 0.63 -0.21
C LEU A 27 -3.05 1.42 -0.81
N ILE A 28 -2.81 1.32 -2.12
CA ILE A 28 -1.82 2.12 -2.82
C ILE A 28 -2.19 3.60 -2.65
N TRP A 29 -3.36 4.01 -3.14
CA TRP A 29 -3.82 5.40 -3.05
C TRP A 29 -3.80 5.94 -1.61
N TYR A 30 -4.30 5.15 -0.64
CA TYR A 30 -4.33 5.53 0.77
C TYR A 30 -2.92 5.81 1.32
N ASN A 31 -1.94 4.99 0.97
CA ASN A 31 -0.58 5.13 1.50
C ASN A 31 0.26 6.15 0.72
N THR A 32 0.05 6.31 -0.59
CA THR A 32 0.89 7.14 -1.45
C THR A 32 0.37 8.55 -1.68
N GLU A 33 -0.96 8.76 -1.65
CA GLU A 33 -1.59 10.00 -2.12
C GLU A 33 -2.52 10.66 -1.12
N LYS A 34 -3.32 9.87 -0.38
CA LYS A 34 -4.32 10.42 0.55
C LYS A 34 -3.66 11.25 1.65
N ALA A 35 -4.04 12.52 1.80
CA ALA A 35 -3.55 13.36 2.88
C ALA A 35 -4.23 13.05 4.22
N HIS A 36 -3.44 12.91 5.29
CA HIS A 36 -3.96 12.60 6.64
C HIS A 36 -3.77 13.78 7.60
N ARG A 37 -4.88 14.23 8.20
CA ARG A 37 -4.87 15.41 9.11
C ARG A 37 -3.99 15.20 10.33
N SER A 38 -3.99 14.00 10.93
CA SER A 38 -3.24 13.68 12.15
C SER A 38 -1.72 13.70 11.98
N ILE A 39 -1.22 13.57 10.75
CA ILE A 39 0.21 13.53 10.42
C ILE A 39 0.67 14.74 9.60
N GLY A 40 -0.06 15.86 9.68
CA GLY A 40 0.35 17.11 9.03
C GLY A 40 -0.10 17.25 7.58
N LYS A 41 -1.21 16.60 7.19
CA LYS A 41 -1.78 16.65 5.83
C LYS A 41 -0.86 16.10 4.74
N ILE A 42 -0.02 15.12 5.07
CA ILE A 42 0.79 14.37 4.10
C ILE A 42 0.33 12.90 4.02
N PRO A 43 0.69 12.18 2.95
CA PRO A 43 0.41 10.75 2.84
C PRO A 43 1.20 9.90 3.85
N PRO A 44 0.67 8.73 4.26
CA PRO A 44 1.32 7.86 5.24
C PRO A 44 2.73 7.44 4.83
N LEU A 45 2.94 7.06 3.57
CA LEU A 45 4.26 6.68 3.08
C LEU A 45 5.25 7.84 3.17
N ARG A 46 4.82 9.06 2.82
CA ARG A 46 5.69 10.24 2.92
C ARG A 46 6.03 10.57 4.36
N TYR A 47 5.07 10.48 5.27
CA TYR A 47 5.32 10.62 6.70
C TYR A 47 6.34 9.59 7.18
N TYR A 48 6.17 8.32 6.80
CA TYR A 48 7.09 7.26 7.21
C TYR A 48 8.53 7.52 6.74
N LEU A 49 8.70 7.86 5.46
CA LEU A 49 10.01 8.19 4.88
C LEU A 49 10.67 9.37 5.59
N ASN A 50 9.91 10.42 5.91
CA ASN A 50 10.46 11.62 6.55
C ASN A 50 10.91 11.38 8.01
N ASN A 51 10.25 10.47 8.73
CA ASN A 51 10.44 10.33 10.19
C ASN A 51 11.28 9.10 10.58
N PHE A 52 11.25 8.03 9.79
CA PHE A 52 11.86 6.75 10.19
C PHE A 52 12.94 6.25 9.25
N ILE A 53 13.06 6.82 8.05
CA ILE A 53 14.05 6.41 7.06
C ILE A 53 15.14 7.45 6.94
N ASN A 54 16.37 7.02 7.24
CA ASN A 54 17.56 7.77 6.85
C ASN A 54 17.95 7.32 5.44
N PRO A 55 17.76 8.17 4.41
CA PRO A 55 18.03 7.77 3.03
C PRO A 55 19.50 7.40 2.86
N LYS A 56 19.75 6.13 2.57
CA LYS A 56 21.05 5.64 2.12
C LYS A 56 21.04 5.59 0.60
N LYS A 57 22.20 5.83 -0.02
CA LYS A 57 22.35 5.64 -1.46
C LYS A 57 22.02 4.19 -1.79
N SER A 58 21.02 3.98 -2.65
CA SER A 58 20.75 2.65 -3.20
C SER A 58 21.97 2.21 -4.00
N ASN A 59 22.48 1.02 -3.72
CA ASN A 59 23.55 0.44 -4.51
C ASN A 59 23.06 -0.03 -5.90
N MET A 60 21.74 0.02 -6.15
CA MET A 60 21.09 -0.45 -7.38
C MET A 60 21.68 -1.77 -7.88
N LEU A 61 22.00 -2.67 -6.95
CA LEU A 61 22.62 -3.94 -7.29
C LEU A 61 21.64 -4.71 -8.16
N TRP A 62 22.08 -5.01 -9.38
CA TRP A 62 21.38 -5.91 -10.28
C TRP A 62 21.55 -7.31 -9.74
N THR A 63 20.67 -7.76 -8.86
CA THR A 63 20.59 -9.18 -8.56
C THR A 63 19.27 -9.71 -9.08
N LEU A 64 19.38 -10.51 -10.14
CA LEU A 64 18.43 -11.58 -10.41
C LEU A 64 18.28 -12.34 -9.09
N THR A 65 17.10 -12.31 -8.48
CA THR A 65 16.75 -13.25 -7.42
C THR A 65 16.80 -14.63 -8.05
N SER A 66 17.85 -15.40 -7.75
CA SER A 66 17.93 -16.81 -8.12
C SER A 66 16.72 -17.57 -7.57
N PRO A 67 16.21 -18.60 -8.27
CA PRO A 67 15.05 -19.38 -7.86
C PRO A 67 15.25 -20.11 -6.52
#